data_AF-A0A5M6CZG5-F1
#
_entry.id   AF-A0A5M6CZG5-F1
#
_cell.length_a   1.000
_cell.length_b   1.000
_cell.length_c   1.000
_cell.angle_alpha   90.00
_cell.angle_beta   90.00
_cell.angle_gamma   90.00
#
_symmetry.space_group_name_H-M   'P 1'
#
loop_
_entity.id
_entity.type
_entity.pdbx_description
1 polymer ?
#
loop_
_entity_poly.entity_id
_entity_poly.type
_entity_poly.pdbx_seq_one_letter_code
_entity_poly.pdbx_strand_id
1 'polypeptide(L)'
;MEIAFYSLSTLLIFASLIPLVQDQHWFFRIFDFGKVQILVLQFIVFIAAWAFLQKTTGFYITQLILVGCMVYEIYLLYPYTPFYKIEKKVKTNKSSESIKIVSTNIYQFNKEYDRFLKFLENENPDIILTIESNKDWEDALQALKPNYPYFCEIGLENTYGMHLYSKIEMVDCQKHYFVADDIPSIEATFKTKDGFEVVFFGVHPPPPSPTEEENAKERDGELLSVAKKVKENHKPTIVIGDFNNVAWAKSSILFRKTSGTIDPRIGRGLISTFHAKYRLLRFPIDQMFHTTDIFVEELKAMPTVGSDHLPLYCKFFIDKINDDQEDLVEHLEKDDREEVSEMIEEGKAEESDRETVVTE
;
A
#
# COMPACT_ATOMS: atom_id res chain seq x y z
N MET A 1 4.44 36.45 -17.43
CA MET A 1 4.24 36.11 -16.00
C MET A 1 2.81 35.65 -15.76
N GLU A 2 1.80 36.44 -16.12
CA GLU A 2 0.38 36.04 -16.01
C GLU A 2 0.05 34.74 -16.77
N ILE A 3 0.45 34.61 -18.04
CA ILE A 3 0.20 33.39 -18.83
C ILE A 3 0.75 32.15 -18.12
N ALA A 4 2.01 32.20 -17.69
CA ALA A 4 2.65 31.09 -16.98
C ALA A 4 1.92 30.71 -15.68
N PHE A 5 1.45 31.71 -14.92
CA PHE A 5 0.67 31.48 -13.72
C PHE A 5 -0.66 30.77 -14.01
N TYR A 6 -1.43 31.29 -14.98
CA TYR A 6 -2.73 30.70 -15.31
C TYR A 6 -2.56 29.30 -15.90
N SER A 7 -1.55 29.09 -16.75
CA SER A 7 -1.21 27.74 -17.26
C SER A 7 -0.89 26.77 -16.13
N LEU A 8 -0.03 27.16 -15.18
CA LEU A 8 0.34 26.30 -14.05
C LEU A 8 -0.86 26.07 -13.10
N SER A 9 -1.67 27.09 -12.85
CA SER A 9 -2.87 26.96 -12.03
C SER A 9 -3.88 26.00 -12.67
N THR A 10 -4.13 26.14 -13.98
CA THR A 10 -4.99 25.23 -14.73
C THR A 10 -4.46 23.80 -14.67
N LEU A 11 -3.16 23.59 -14.84
CA LEU A 11 -2.56 22.25 -14.73
C LEU A 11 -2.75 21.65 -13.33
N LEU A 12 -2.53 22.42 -12.26
CA LEU A 12 -2.69 21.94 -10.89
C LEU A 12 -4.15 21.69 -10.52
N ILE A 13 -5.08 22.51 -11.01
CA ILE A 13 -6.52 22.28 -10.84
C ILE A 13 -6.93 21.00 -11.58
N PHE A 14 -6.47 20.84 -12.82
CA PHE A 14 -6.71 19.63 -13.61
C PHE A 14 -6.17 18.39 -12.89
N ALA A 15 -4.92 18.43 -12.42
CA ALA A 15 -4.29 17.34 -11.66
C ALA A 15 -5.06 16.97 -10.39
N SER A 16 -5.66 17.93 -9.68
CA SER A 16 -6.50 17.64 -8.52
C SER A 16 -7.83 16.99 -8.87
N LEU A 17 -8.44 17.38 -9.99
CA LEU A 17 -9.80 16.99 -10.34
C LEU A 17 -9.88 15.74 -11.23
N ILE A 18 -8.87 15.47 -12.05
CA ILE A 18 -8.90 14.34 -13.00
C ILE A 18 -9.12 12.98 -12.33
N PRO A 19 -8.59 12.67 -11.11
CA PRO A 19 -8.85 11.38 -10.46
C PRO A 19 -10.27 11.22 -9.91
N LEU A 20 -11.08 12.28 -9.91
CA LEU A 20 -12.51 12.18 -9.58
C LEU A 20 -13.30 11.45 -10.66
N VAL A 21 -12.75 11.37 -11.88
CA VAL A 21 -13.31 10.53 -12.94
C VAL A 21 -13.01 9.07 -12.58
N GLN A 22 -14.06 8.26 -12.50
CA GLN A 22 -13.96 6.88 -12.00
C GLN A 22 -13.49 5.87 -13.07
N ASP A 23 -12.65 6.31 -14.00
CA ASP A 23 -12.12 5.49 -15.07
C ASP A 23 -10.85 4.75 -14.61
N GLN A 24 -10.70 3.47 -14.95
CA GLN A 24 -9.57 2.63 -14.52
C GLN A 24 -8.30 2.81 -15.36
N HIS A 25 -8.35 3.55 -16.47
CA HIS A 25 -7.16 3.84 -17.28
C HIS A 25 -6.13 4.65 -16.48
N TRP A 26 -4.84 4.31 -16.62
CA TRP A 26 -3.75 4.86 -15.79
C TRP A 26 -3.72 6.40 -15.74
N PHE A 27 -4.09 7.06 -16.84
CA PHE A 27 -4.12 8.52 -16.98
C PHE A 27 -4.98 9.21 -15.92
N PHE A 28 -6.12 8.62 -15.55
CA PHE A 28 -7.00 9.18 -14.52
C PHE A 28 -6.46 8.92 -13.11
N ARG A 29 -5.59 7.94 -12.92
CA ARG A 29 -5.07 7.49 -11.62
C ARG A 29 -3.72 8.08 -11.25
N ILE A 30 -2.90 8.48 -12.23
CA ILE A 30 -1.52 8.93 -11.99
C ILE A 30 -1.41 10.10 -10.99
N PHE A 31 -2.40 11.00 -10.96
CA PHE A 31 -2.37 12.14 -10.05
C PHE A 31 -2.81 11.82 -8.62
N ASP A 32 -3.35 10.62 -8.35
CA ASP A 32 -3.59 10.17 -6.97
C ASP A 32 -2.27 9.99 -6.20
N PHE A 33 -1.21 9.55 -6.85
CA PHE A 33 0.11 9.41 -6.22
C PHE A 33 0.69 10.77 -5.79
N GLY A 34 0.51 11.79 -6.63
CA GLY A 34 1.15 13.12 -6.49
C GLY A 34 0.43 14.11 -5.57
N LYS A 35 -0.58 13.69 -4.80
CA LYS A 35 -1.50 14.60 -4.07
C LYS A 35 -0.78 15.54 -3.10
N VAL A 36 0.25 15.07 -2.41
CA VAL A 36 1.08 15.89 -1.51
C VAL A 36 1.86 16.94 -2.29
N GLN A 37 2.47 16.55 -3.41
CA GLN A 37 3.23 17.46 -4.27
C GLN A 37 2.32 18.50 -4.92
N ILE A 38 1.14 18.08 -5.38
CA ILE A 38 0.10 18.97 -5.93
C ILE A 38 -0.31 20.00 -4.87
N LEU A 39 -0.61 19.59 -3.64
CA LEU A 39 -0.97 20.51 -2.55
C LEU A 39 0.13 21.54 -2.27
N VAL A 40 1.40 21.10 -2.20
CA VAL A 40 2.53 22.01 -1.98
C VAL A 40 2.69 23.00 -3.14
N LEU A 41 2.60 22.53 -4.39
CA LEU A 41 2.69 23.39 -5.56
C LEU A 41 1.51 24.37 -5.64
N GLN A 42 0.30 23.93 -5.33
CA GLN A 42 -0.88 24.80 -5.22
C GLN A 42 -0.67 25.90 -4.20
N PHE A 43 -0.11 25.58 -3.02
CA PHE A 43 0.18 26.57 -1.99
C PHE A 43 1.24 27.60 -2.45
N ILE A 44 2.32 27.15 -3.10
CA ILE A 44 3.35 28.04 -3.66
C ILE A 44 2.74 28.96 -4.72
N VAL A 45 1.97 28.42 -5.65
CA VAL A 45 1.31 29.16 -6.74
C VAL A 45 0.30 30.16 -6.17
N PHE A 46 -0.50 29.75 -5.18
CA PHE A 46 -1.43 30.60 -4.46
C PHE A 46 -0.71 31.83 -3.89
N ILE A 47 0.34 31.64 -3.09
CA ILE A 47 1.09 32.75 -2.48
C ILE A 47 1.76 33.64 -3.54
N ALA A 48 2.42 33.04 -4.53
CA ALA A 48 3.11 33.78 -5.59
C ALA A 48 2.14 34.69 -6.36
N ALA A 49 0.89 34.24 -6.58
CA ALA A 49 -0.12 35.03 -7.26
C ALA A 49 -0.37 36.39 -6.58
N TRP A 50 -0.46 36.41 -5.25
CA TRP A 50 -0.75 37.62 -4.47
C TRP A 50 0.36 38.67 -4.58
N ALA A 51 1.61 38.22 -4.72
CA ALA A 51 2.78 39.08 -4.83
C ALA A 51 2.98 39.63 -6.25
N PHE A 52 2.68 38.82 -7.28
CA PHE A 52 3.13 39.11 -8.65
C PHE A 52 2.02 39.47 -9.64
N LEU A 53 0.74 39.26 -9.32
CA LEU A 53 -0.35 39.46 -10.27
C LEU A 53 -1.30 40.61 -9.91
N GLN A 54 -1.96 41.14 -10.93
CA GLN A 54 -3.05 42.09 -10.77
C GLN A 54 -4.31 41.39 -10.27
N LYS A 55 -5.00 42.04 -9.33
CA LYS A 55 -6.17 41.51 -8.61
C LYS A 55 -7.45 41.72 -9.42
N THR A 56 -7.49 41.14 -10.61
CA THR A 56 -8.65 41.14 -11.50
C THR A 56 -9.70 40.12 -11.04
N THR A 57 -10.89 40.15 -11.63
CA THR A 57 -11.92 39.13 -11.35
C THR A 57 -11.41 37.71 -11.65
N GLY A 58 -10.67 37.52 -12.75
CA GLY A 58 -10.08 36.23 -13.11
C GLY A 58 -9.09 35.72 -12.06
N PHE A 59 -8.29 36.61 -11.47
CA PHE A 59 -7.41 36.29 -10.35
C PHE A 59 -8.21 35.71 -9.17
N TYR A 60 -9.25 36.40 -8.70
CA TYR A 60 -10.03 35.94 -7.55
C TYR A 60 -10.74 34.60 -7.81
N ILE A 61 -11.26 34.39 -9.03
CA ILE A 61 -11.86 33.11 -9.42
C ILE A 61 -10.82 31.98 -9.37
N THR A 62 -9.65 32.16 -9.97
CA THR A 62 -8.59 31.13 -9.94
C THR A 62 -8.12 30.85 -8.50
N GLN A 63 -7.95 31.88 -7.67
CA GLN A 63 -7.60 31.71 -6.25
C GLN A 63 -8.66 30.91 -5.49
N LEU A 64 -9.95 31.19 -5.73
CA LEU A 64 -11.05 30.46 -5.08
C LEU A 64 -11.05 28.97 -5.46
N ILE A 65 -10.84 28.65 -6.74
CA ILE A 65 -10.76 27.25 -7.20
C ILE A 65 -9.56 26.55 -6.59
N LEU A 66 -8.38 27.19 -6.58
CA LEU A 66 -7.19 26.64 -5.92
C LEU A 66 -7.42 26.36 -4.43
N VAL A 67 -8.11 27.25 -3.72
CA VAL A 67 -8.48 27.01 -2.32
C VAL A 67 -9.41 25.80 -2.19
N GLY A 68 -10.39 25.66 -3.08
CA GLY A 68 -11.26 24.48 -3.13
C GLY A 68 -10.48 23.19 -3.31
N CYS A 69 -9.54 23.15 -4.27
CA CYS A 69 -8.66 22.00 -4.49
C CYS A 69 -7.78 21.72 -3.26
N MET A 70 -7.14 22.74 -2.67
CA MET A 70 -6.31 22.56 -1.47
C MET A 70 -7.11 22.01 -0.29
N VAL A 71 -8.33 22.49 -0.06
CA VAL A 71 -9.21 21.96 0.99
C VAL A 71 -9.54 20.50 0.75
N TYR A 72 -9.81 20.12 -0.51
CA TYR A 72 -10.03 18.72 -0.88
C TYR A 72 -8.80 17.83 -0.62
N GLU A 73 -7.60 18.25 -1.05
CA GLU A 73 -6.39 17.47 -0.81
C GLU A 73 -6.06 17.38 0.68
N ILE A 74 -6.24 18.47 1.44
CA ILE A 74 -6.08 18.46 2.90
C ILE A 74 -7.06 17.49 3.54
N TYR A 75 -8.33 17.48 3.12
CA TYR A 75 -9.33 16.56 3.64
C TYR A 75 -8.92 15.09 3.43
N LEU A 76 -8.44 14.74 2.23
CA LEU A 76 -7.95 13.40 1.92
C LEU A 76 -6.70 13.01 2.70
N LEU A 77 -5.75 13.94 2.84
CA LEU A 77 -4.43 13.66 3.41
C LEU A 77 -4.39 13.78 4.94
N TYR A 78 -5.30 14.53 5.54
CA TYR A 78 -5.33 14.81 6.98
C TYR A 78 -5.30 13.54 7.86
N PRO A 79 -6.07 12.47 7.56
CA PRO A 79 -5.98 11.20 8.30
C PRO A 79 -4.57 10.63 8.36
N TYR A 80 -3.78 10.81 7.31
CA TYR A 80 -2.40 10.29 7.19
C TYR A 80 -1.35 11.25 7.73
N THR A 81 -1.73 12.12 8.66
CA THR A 81 -0.82 13.02 9.36
C THR A 81 -0.72 12.66 10.84
N PRO A 82 0.41 12.96 11.51
CA PRO A 82 0.52 12.81 12.97
C PRO A 82 -0.47 13.68 13.77
N PHE A 83 -1.18 14.60 13.11
CA PHE A 83 -2.18 15.47 13.74
C PHE A 83 -3.54 14.78 13.88
N TYR A 84 -3.80 13.72 13.11
CA TYR A 84 -4.98 12.91 13.28
C TYR A 84 -4.85 12.07 14.56
N LYS A 85 -5.64 12.40 15.57
CA LYS A 85 -5.53 11.77 16.88
C LYS A 85 -6.16 10.38 16.85
N ILE A 86 -5.35 9.38 17.13
CA ILE A 86 -5.80 8.03 17.48
C ILE A 86 -5.30 7.74 18.89
N GLU A 87 -6.13 7.10 19.70
CA GLU A 87 -5.70 6.63 21.00
C GLU A 87 -4.62 5.56 20.84
N LYS A 88 -3.41 5.85 21.35
CA LYS A 88 -2.35 4.86 21.43
C LYS A 88 -2.64 3.93 22.59
N LYS A 89 -2.90 2.66 22.28
CA LYS A 89 -3.16 1.65 23.30
C LYS A 89 -1.88 0.91 23.66
N VAL A 90 -1.82 0.48 24.92
CA VAL A 90 -0.68 -0.21 25.50
C VAL A 90 -1.04 -1.67 25.62
N LYS A 91 -0.11 -2.53 25.22
CA LYS A 91 -0.18 -3.98 25.39
C LYS A 91 -0.54 -4.34 26.83
N THR A 92 -1.49 -5.26 27.00
CA THR A 92 -1.92 -5.76 28.31
C THR A 92 -1.44 -7.20 28.53
N ASN A 93 -1.63 -7.74 29.73
CA ASN A 93 -1.33 -9.15 30.04
C ASN A 93 -2.23 -10.15 29.30
N LYS A 94 -3.29 -9.67 28.62
CA LYS A 94 -4.20 -10.49 27.81
C LYS A 94 -3.86 -10.44 26.32
N SER A 95 -2.93 -9.57 25.94
CA SER A 95 -2.48 -9.40 24.57
C SER A 95 -1.34 -10.36 24.25
N SER A 96 -1.14 -10.68 22.97
CA SER A 96 -0.06 -11.56 22.53
C SER A 96 1.32 -10.94 22.70
N GLU A 97 2.36 -11.77 22.56
CA GLU A 97 3.69 -11.29 22.26
C GLU A 97 3.72 -10.44 20.99
N SER A 98 4.62 -9.45 20.97
CA SER A 98 4.76 -8.57 19.83
C SER A 98 5.42 -9.30 18.68
N ILE A 99 4.91 -9.08 17.47
CA ILE A 99 5.40 -9.68 16.23
C ILE A 99 5.95 -8.57 15.36
N LYS A 100 7.14 -8.80 14.77
CA LYS A 100 7.78 -7.91 13.81
C LYS A 100 7.67 -8.47 12.40
N ILE A 101 7.14 -7.68 11.48
CA ILE A 101 7.12 -7.97 10.04
C ILE A 101 8.02 -6.98 9.32
N VAL A 102 8.80 -7.49 8.38
CA VAL A 102 9.45 -6.68 7.33
C VAL A 102 8.89 -7.14 5.99
N SER A 103 8.26 -6.21 5.26
CA SER A 103 7.85 -6.40 3.86
C SER A 103 8.74 -5.54 2.96
N THR A 104 9.21 -6.06 1.85
CA THR A 104 10.09 -5.31 0.94
C THR A 104 9.86 -5.76 -0.49
N ASN A 105 9.42 -4.84 -1.35
CA ASN A 105 9.70 -4.96 -2.78
C ASN A 105 11.23 -4.85 -2.96
N ILE A 106 11.86 -5.97 -3.35
CA ILE A 106 13.32 -6.06 -3.41
C ILE A 106 13.91 -5.54 -4.72
N TYR A 107 13.05 -5.17 -5.69
CA TYR A 107 13.36 -4.89 -7.08
C TYR A 107 14.03 -6.08 -7.77
N GLN A 108 13.35 -6.78 -8.69
CA GLN A 108 13.84 -8.07 -9.23
C GLN A 108 15.30 -8.02 -9.73
N PHE A 109 15.69 -6.92 -10.37
CA PHE A 109 17.02 -6.73 -10.96
C PHE A 109 18.11 -6.31 -9.94
N ASN A 110 17.74 -5.96 -8.72
CA ASN A 110 18.69 -5.68 -7.65
C ASN A 110 19.51 -6.94 -7.30
N LYS A 111 20.84 -6.81 -7.33
CA LYS A 111 21.78 -7.89 -6.99
C LYS A 111 22.49 -7.68 -5.64
N GLU A 112 22.06 -6.70 -4.84
CA GLU A 112 22.62 -6.40 -3.52
C GLU A 112 22.13 -7.37 -2.41
N TYR A 113 22.24 -8.68 -2.66
CA TYR A 113 21.75 -9.73 -1.75
C TYR A 113 22.34 -9.64 -0.34
N ASP A 114 23.67 -9.49 -0.24
CA ASP A 114 24.37 -9.40 1.05
C ASP A 114 23.94 -8.19 1.87
N ARG A 115 23.61 -7.08 1.21
CA ARG A 115 23.12 -5.88 1.87
C ARG A 115 21.77 -6.12 2.51
N PHE A 116 20.86 -6.80 1.79
CA PHE A 116 19.55 -7.17 2.30
C PHE A 116 19.65 -8.19 3.45
N LEU A 117 20.50 -9.22 3.32
CA LEU A 117 20.73 -10.20 4.38
C LEU A 117 21.29 -9.54 5.67
N LYS A 118 22.28 -8.65 5.54
CA LYS A 118 22.81 -7.87 6.69
C LYS A 118 21.75 -6.98 7.32
N PHE A 119 20.88 -6.38 6.52
CA PHE A 119 19.75 -5.59 7.03
C PHE A 119 18.81 -6.47 7.87
N LEU A 120 18.43 -7.66 7.37
CA LEU A 120 17.57 -8.60 8.09
C LEU A 120 18.22 -9.16 9.36
N GLU A 121 19.53 -9.38 9.36
CA GLU A 121 20.29 -9.80 10.55
C GLU A 121 20.22 -8.73 11.64
N ASN A 122 20.36 -7.45 11.28
CA ASN A 122 20.31 -6.32 12.22
C ASN A 122 18.89 -6.08 12.76
N GLU A 123 17.87 -6.08 11.90
CA GLU A 123 16.49 -5.81 12.30
C GLU A 123 15.83 -7.01 13.00
N ASN A 124 16.28 -8.22 12.66
CA ASN A 124 15.86 -9.50 13.23
C ASN A 124 14.32 -9.66 13.30
N PRO A 125 13.58 -9.49 12.19
CA PRO A 125 12.11 -9.59 12.16
C PRO A 125 11.62 -11.02 12.43
N ASP A 126 10.36 -11.19 12.81
CA ASP A 126 9.77 -12.51 13.02
C ASP A 126 9.23 -13.12 11.72
N ILE A 127 8.74 -12.26 10.82
CA ILE A 127 8.21 -12.61 9.49
C ILE A 127 8.83 -11.68 8.46
N ILE A 128 9.20 -12.23 7.31
CA ILE A 128 9.79 -11.51 6.17
C ILE A 128 8.96 -11.80 4.93
N LEU A 129 8.51 -10.76 4.24
CA LEU A 129 7.93 -10.84 2.89
C LEU A 129 8.86 -10.13 1.92
N THR A 130 9.31 -10.82 0.87
CA THR A 130 9.95 -10.19 -0.29
C THR A 130 9.01 -10.22 -1.49
N ILE A 131 8.96 -9.11 -2.21
CA ILE A 131 8.14 -8.88 -3.40
C ILE A 131 9.07 -8.56 -4.57
N GLU A 132 8.67 -8.92 -5.79
CA GLU A 132 9.51 -8.96 -7.00
C GLU A 132 10.68 -9.95 -6.92
N SER A 133 10.55 -10.99 -6.12
CA SER A 133 11.63 -11.94 -5.90
C SER A 133 11.55 -13.13 -6.85
N ASN A 134 12.57 -13.27 -7.71
CA ASN A 134 12.72 -14.35 -8.68
C ASN A 134 13.60 -15.50 -8.16
N LYS A 135 14.00 -16.42 -9.05
CA LYS A 135 14.82 -17.58 -8.66
C LYS A 135 16.20 -17.20 -8.10
N ASP A 136 16.85 -16.18 -8.64
CA ASP A 136 18.14 -15.70 -8.11
C ASP A 136 18.01 -15.21 -6.66
N TRP A 137 16.92 -14.49 -6.37
CA TRP A 137 16.61 -14.06 -5.00
C TRP A 137 16.28 -15.24 -4.10
N GLU A 138 15.54 -16.24 -4.57
CA GLU A 138 15.28 -17.47 -3.81
C GLU A 138 16.58 -18.16 -3.41
N ASP A 139 17.53 -18.30 -4.34
CA ASP A 139 18.83 -18.93 -4.10
C ASP A 139 19.69 -18.13 -3.10
N ALA A 140 19.72 -16.80 -3.22
CA ALA A 140 20.43 -15.94 -2.29
C ALA A 140 19.83 -15.99 -0.87
N LEU A 141 18.50 -16.07 -0.76
CA LEU A 141 17.78 -16.06 0.51
C LEU A 141 17.75 -17.42 1.23
N GLN A 142 18.31 -18.49 0.64
CA GLN A 142 18.51 -19.77 1.33
C GLN A 142 19.27 -19.60 2.67
N ALA A 143 20.12 -18.57 2.77
CA ALA A 143 20.83 -18.21 4.00
C ALA A 143 19.91 -17.89 5.20
N LEU A 144 18.63 -17.55 4.95
CA LEU A 144 17.64 -17.27 5.99
C LEU A 144 17.10 -18.55 6.64
N LYS A 145 16.99 -19.65 5.90
CA LYS A 145 16.27 -20.87 6.32
C LYS A 145 16.71 -21.47 7.67
N PRO A 146 18.00 -21.43 8.07
CA PRO A 146 18.40 -21.87 9.41
C PRO A 146 17.73 -21.10 10.56
N ASN A 147 17.48 -19.81 10.36
CA ASN A 147 16.86 -18.94 11.36
C ASN A 147 15.35 -18.74 11.13
N TYR A 148 14.87 -18.95 9.90
CA TYR A 148 13.48 -18.83 9.49
C TYR A 148 13.01 -20.17 8.88
N PRO A 149 12.74 -21.18 9.71
CA PRO A 149 12.50 -22.55 9.23
C PRO A 149 11.15 -22.74 8.53
N TYR A 150 10.23 -21.78 8.65
CA TYR A 150 8.93 -21.81 7.98
C TYR A 150 8.98 -20.86 6.78
N PHE A 151 8.75 -21.36 5.56
CA PHE A 151 8.84 -20.54 4.36
C PHE A 151 7.87 -20.98 3.27
N CYS A 152 7.51 -20.05 2.40
CA CYS A 152 6.63 -20.22 1.25
C CYS A 152 7.19 -19.38 0.10
N GLU A 153 7.80 -20.03 -0.89
CA GLU A 153 8.54 -19.37 -1.97
C GLU A 153 7.77 -19.49 -3.30
N ILE A 154 7.63 -18.38 -4.03
CA ILE A 154 7.08 -18.25 -5.38
C ILE A 154 8.06 -17.41 -6.21
N GLY A 155 9.13 -18.02 -6.72
CA GLY A 155 10.03 -17.35 -7.65
C GLY A 155 9.39 -17.23 -9.04
N LEU A 156 9.19 -16.00 -9.53
CA LEU A 156 8.75 -15.70 -10.90
C LEU A 156 9.71 -14.71 -11.55
N GLU A 157 9.85 -14.78 -12.88
CA GLU A 157 10.75 -13.91 -13.65
C GLU A 157 10.03 -12.68 -14.23
N ASN A 158 8.76 -12.48 -13.88
CA ASN A 158 7.86 -11.45 -14.42
C ASN A 158 7.58 -10.32 -13.42
N THR A 159 8.47 -10.07 -12.45
CA THR A 159 8.31 -9.13 -11.31
C THR A 159 7.21 -9.44 -10.31
N TYR A 160 6.38 -10.47 -10.49
CA TYR A 160 5.31 -10.78 -9.52
C TYR A 160 5.66 -11.86 -8.50
N GLY A 161 6.91 -12.34 -8.49
CA GLY A 161 7.39 -13.34 -7.55
C GLY A 161 7.39 -12.84 -6.09
N MET A 162 7.11 -13.74 -5.15
CA MET A 162 7.07 -13.43 -3.72
C MET A 162 7.65 -14.56 -2.87
N HIS A 163 8.38 -14.21 -1.81
CA HIS A 163 8.85 -15.17 -0.81
C HIS A 163 8.43 -14.74 0.60
N LEU A 164 7.89 -15.68 1.37
CA LEU A 164 7.53 -15.51 2.77
C LEU A 164 8.43 -16.39 3.64
N TYR A 165 9.08 -15.82 4.65
CA TYR A 165 9.90 -16.53 5.63
C TYR A 165 9.47 -16.16 7.05
N SER A 166 9.51 -17.12 7.98
CA SER A 166 9.04 -16.91 9.34
C SER A 166 9.81 -17.73 10.38
N LYS A 167 10.00 -17.11 11.55
CA LYS A 167 10.43 -17.77 12.81
C LYS A 167 9.25 -18.39 13.54
N ILE A 168 8.07 -17.79 13.38
CA ILE A 168 6.80 -18.21 13.98
C ILE A 168 6.26 -19.39 13.17
N GLU A 169 5.68 -20.37 13.87
CA GLU A 169 5.09 -21.56 13.23
C GLU A 169 4.07 -21.14 12.18
N MET A 170 4.32 -21.50 10.93
CA MET A 170 3.38 -21.34 9.82
C MET A 170 2.63 -22.66 9.65
N VAL A 171 1.37 -22.69 10.08
CA VAL A 171 0.55 -23.92 10.10
C VAL A 171 -0.10 -24.20 8.75
N ASP A 172 -0.25 -23.17 7.91
CA ASP A 172 -0.76 -23.27 6.55
C ASP A 172 -0.13 -22.18 5.67
N CYS A 173 0.13 -22.49 4.40
CA CYS A 173 0.46 -21.51 3.37
C CYS A 173 -0.25 -21.89 2.05
N GLN A 174 -1.11 -21.01 1.57
CA GLN A 174 -1.82 -21.14 0.32
C GLN A 174 -1.35 -20.07 -0.66
N LYS A 175 -1.24 -20.47 -1.92
CA LYS A 175 -0.95 -19.58 -3.05
C LYS A 175 -2.25 -19.38 -3.79
N HIS A 176 -2.66 -18.13 -3.96
CA HIS A 176 -3.85 -17.75 -4.69
C HIS A 176 -3.47 -17.02 -5.97
N TYR A 177 -4.33 -17.13 -6.96
CA TYR A 177 -4.26 -16.43 -8.24
C TYR A 177 -5.69 -15.97 -8.51
N PHE A 178 -6.08 -14.81 -7.96
CA PHE A 178 -7.50 -14.44 -7.96
C PHE A 178 -7.96 -13.87 -9.30
N VAL A 179 -7.08 -13.14 -9.98
CA VAL A 179 -7.36 -12.55 -11.29
C VAL A 179 -6.61 -13.21 -12.44
N ALA A 180 -5.34 -13.57 -12.25
CA ALA A 180 -4.50 -14.17 -13.29
C ALA A 180 -3.48 -15.16 -12.70
N ASP A 181 -3.12 -16.19 -13.47
CA ASP A 181 -2.23 -17.29 -13.05
C ASP A 181 -0.76 -16.86 -12.84
N ASP A 182 -0.42 -15.62 -13.19
CA ASP A 182 0.91 -15.04 -13.11
C ASP A 182 1.04 -13.91 -12.07
N ILE A 183 -0.06 -13.58 -11.38
CA ILE A 183 -0.12 -12.64 -10.24
C ILE A 183 -0.47 -13.44 -8.98
N PRO A 184 0.51 -13.93 -8.22
CA PRO A 184 0.24 -14.66 -6.99
C PRO A 184 -0.14 -13.73 -5.83
N SER A 185 -0.91 -14.27 -4.90
CA SER A 185 -1.08 -13.78 -3.52
C SER A 185 -0.75 -14.91 -2.54
N ILE A 186 -0.08 -14.59 -1.43
CA ILE A 186 0.23 -15.57 -0.38
C ILE A 186 -0.73 -15.41 0.79
N GLU A 187 -1.49 -16.45 1.13
CA GLU A 187 -2.23 -16.56 2.40
C GLU A 187 -1.48 -17.49 3.35
N ALA A 188 -1.14 -17.05 4.55
CA ALA A 188 -0.49 -17.88 5.55
C ALA A 188 -1.15 -17.74 6.92
N THR A 189 -1.26 -18.85 7.66
CA THR A 189 -1.69 -18.81 9.06
C THR A 189 -0.49 -19.03 9.97
N PHE A 190 -0.23 -18.08 10.86
CA PHE A 190 0.82 -18.17 11.86
C PHE A 190 0.25 -18.46 13.24
N LYS A 191 0.94 -19.33 13.98
CA LYS A 191 0.61 -19.68 15.36
C LYS A 191 1.75 -19.25 16.29
N THR A 192 1.45 -18.34 17.19
CA THR A 192 2.42 -17.83 18.15
C THR A 192 2.62 -18.79 19.33
N LYS A 193 3.76 -18.70 20.01
CA LYS A 193 4.09 -19.60 21.14
C LYS A 193 3.15 -19.45 22.34
N ASP A 194 2.55 -18.29 22.50
CA ASP A 194 1.53 -17.95 23.49
C ASP A 194 0.10 -18.31 23.05
N GLY A 195 -0.05 -18.99 21.90
CA GLY A 195 -1.31 -19.64 21.49
C GLY A 195 -2.26 -18.77 20.67
N PHE A 196 -1.83 -17.58 20.23
CA PHE A 196 -2.59 -16.77 19.30
C PHE A 196 -2.39 -17.25 17.87
N GLU A 197 -3.36 -16.92 17.01
CA GLU A 197 -3.32 -17.15 15.58
C GLU A 197 -3.51 -15.83 14.86
N VAL A 198 -2.77 -15.64 13.77
CA VAL A 198 -2.92 -14.52 12.84
C VAL A 198 -2.85 -15.03 11.42
N VAL A 199 -3.79 -14.59 10.59
CA VAL A 199 -3.78 -14.81 9.15
C VAL A 199 -3.02 -13.66 8.49
N PHE A 200 -2.20 -13.99 7.52
CA PHE A 200 -1.37 -13.06 6.78
C PHE A 200 -1.70 -13.17 5.29
N PHE A 201 -1.86 -12.03 4.63
CA PHE A 201 -1.91 -11.93 3.18
C PHE A 201 -0.74 -11.08 2.67
N GLY A 202 0.09 -11.67 1.80
CA GLY A 202 1.09 -10.99 0.99
C GLY A 202 0.53 -10.71 -0.39
N VAL A 203 0.51 -9.46 -0.83
CA VAL A 203 -0.08 -9.05 -2.12
C VAL A 203 0.88 -8.19 -2.92
N HIS A 204 0.86 -8.36 -4.25
CA HIS A 204 1.56 -7.52 -5.20
C HIS A 204 0.83 -7.49 -6.55
N PRO A 205 -0.28 -6.74 -6.65
CA PRO A 205 -0.96 -6.58 -7.92
C PRO A 205 -0.17 -5.70 -8.91
N PRO A 206 -0.46 -5.81 -10.22
CA PRO A 206 0.22 -5.04 -11.26
C PRO A 206 -0.07 -3.53 -11.15
N PRO A 207 0.88 -2.63 -11.44
CA PRO A 207 0.62 -1.20 -11.51
C PRO A 207 -0.03 -0.80 -12.84
N PRO A 208 -1.07 0.07 -12.82
CA PRO A 208 -1.50 0.74 -14.04
C PRO A 208 -0.43 1.74 -14.46
N SER A 209 0.29 1.46 -15.54
CA SER A 209 1.34 2.31 -16.06
C SER A 209 1.50 2.17 -17.58
N PRO A 210 1.99 3.22 -18.27
CA PRO A 210 2.24 3.14 -19.71
C PRO A 210 3.22 2.03 -20.13
N THR A 211 4.00 1.49 -19.19
CA THR A 211 5.06 0.52 -19.44
C THR A 211 4.71 -0.89 -18.98
N GLU A 212 3.64 -1.07 -18.21
CA GLU A 212 3.23 -2.37 -17.65
C GLU A 212 1.77 -2.66 -18.02
N GLU A 213 0.80 -2.02 -17.35
CA GLU A 213 -0.63 -2.21 -17.64
C GLU A 213 -1.35 -0.93 -18.06
N GLU A 214 -2.13 -0.97 -19.14
CA GLU A 214 -2.90 0.18 -19.64
C GLU A 214 -3.97 0.65 -18.61
N ASN A 215 -4.48 -0.27 -17.79
CA ASN A 215 -5.54 0.02 -16.84
C ASN A 215 -5.34 -0.71 -15.49
N ALA A 216 -6.19 -0.36 -14.53
CA ALA A 216 -6.10 -0.84 -13.16
C ALA A 216 -7.00 -2.05 -12.85
N LYS A 217 -7.63 -2.70 -13.83
CA LYS A 217 -8.66 -3.71 -13.58
C LYS A 217 -8.14 -4.92 -12.82
N GLU A 218 -7.05 -5.53 -13.28
CA GLU A 218 -6.44 -6.67 -12.59
C GLU A 218 -5.99 -6.29 -11.19
N ARG A 219 -5.37 -5.10 -11.05
CA ARG A 219 -4.95 -4.59 -9.74
C ARG A 219 -6.10 -4.48 -8.76
N ASP A 220 -7.18 -3.82 -9.19
CA ASP A 220 -8.32 -3.58 -8.33
C ASP A 220 -9.09 -4.87 -8.06
N GLY A 221 -9.21 -5.76 -9.05
CA GLY A 221 -9.84 -7.08 -8.92
C GLY A 221 -9.10 -8.02 -7.97
N GLU A 222 -7.77 -8.03 -8.01
CA GLU A 222 -6.89 -8.84 -7.12
C GLU A 222 -7.08 -8.37 -5.68
N LEU A 223 -6.93 -7.06 -5.44
CA LEU A 223 -7.09 -6.47 -4.11
C LEU A 223 -8.49 -6.72 -3.54
N LEU A 224 -9.54 -6.51 -4.32
CA LEU A 224 -10.91 -6.71 -3.84
C LEU A 224 -11.28 -8.19 -3.65
N SER A 225 -10.66 -9.10 -4.38
CA SER A 225 -10.78 -10.54 -4.13
C SER A 225 -10.14 -10.94 -2.81
N VAL A 226 -8.93 -10.44 -2.52
CA VAL A 226 -8.29 -10.57 -1.19
C VAL A 226 -9.19 -9.97 -0.11
N ALA A 227 -9.78 -8.80 -0.33
CA ALA A 227 -10.65 -8.16 0.65
C ALA A 227 -11.87 -9.04 1.01
N LYS A 228 -12.52 -9.68 0.03
CA LYS A 228 -13.60 -10.65 0.30
C LYS A 228 -13.11 -11.83 1.12
N LYS A 229 -11.95 -12.40 0.76
CA LYS A 229 -11.34 -13.52 1.49
C LYS A 229 -11.04 -13.18 2.95
N VAL A 230 -10.49 -11.99 3.20
CA VAL A 230 -10.24 -11.47 4.56
C VAL A 230 -11.55 -11.36 5.33
N LYS A 231 -12.61 -10.83 4.72
CA LYS A 231 -13.90 -10.66 5.39
C LYS A 231 -14.53 -11.99 5.83
N GLU A 232 -14.32 -13.04 5.05
CA GLU A 232 -14.88 -14.38 5.27
C GLU A 232 -14.12 -15.22 6.32
N ASN A 233 -12.86 -14.87 6.63
CA ASN A 233 -12.02 -15.72 7.48
C ASN A 233 -12.31 -15.59 8.99
N HIS A 234 -12.92 -14.47 9.43
CA HIS A 234 -13.26 -14.17 10.83
C HIS A 234 -12.11 -14.38 11.85
N LYS A 235 -10.86 -14.18 11.43
CA LYS A 235 -9.66 -14.31 12.27
C LYS A 235 -8.87 -12.99 12.30
N PRO A 236 -8.03 -12.77 13.33
CA PRO A 236 -7.05 -11.68 13.31
C PRO A 236 -6.23 -11.76 12.02
N THR A 237 -6.30 -10.73 11.19
CA THR A 237 -5.72 -10.77 9.84
C THR A 237 -4.91 -9.52 9.56
N ILE A 238 -3.73 -9.71 8.95
CA ILE A 238 -2.92 -8.65 8.35
C ILE A 238 -2.87 -8.87 6.84
N VAL A 239 -3.04 -7.80 6.08
CA VAL A 239 -2.67 -7.76 4.66
C VAL A 239 -1.52 -6.78 4.52
N ILE A 240 -0.44 -7.17 3.86
CA ILE A 240 0.74 -6.32 3.65
C ILE A 240 1.36 -6.61 2.29
N GLY A 241 1.89 -5.59 1.65
CA GLY A 241 2.65 -5.74 0.41
C GLY A 241 2.67 -4.45 -0.39
N ASP A 242 3.06 -4.56 -1.65
CA ASP A 242 3.08 -3.43 -2.58
C ASP A 242 1.76 -3.40 -3.34
N PHE A 243 0.89 -2.46 -2.99
CA PHE A 243 -0.45 -2.35 -3.56
C PHE A 243 -0.44 -1.65 -4.91
N ASN A 244 0.70 -1.11 -5.36
CA ASN A 244 0.81 -0.26 -6.54
C ASN A 244 -0.27 0.84 -6.60
N ASN A 245 -0.64 1.32 -5.41
CA ASN A 245 -1.68 2.30 -5.21
C ASN A 245 -1.50 2.99 -3.84
N VAL A 246 -2.07 4.18 -3.70
CA VAL A 246 -1.99 4.97 -2.47
C VAL A 246 -3.21 4.79 -1.58
N ALA A 247 -3.03 4.97 -0.26
CA ALA A 247 -4.05 4.74 0.76
C ALA A 247 -5.39 5.48 0.56
N TRP A 248 -5.35 6.66 -0.07
CA TRP A 248 -6.52 7.50 -0.35
C TRP A 248 -7.14 7.28 -1.73
N ALA A 249 -6.60 6.36 -2.53
CA ALA A 249 -7.20 6.00 -3.81
C ALA A 249 -8.49 5.20 -3.59
N LYS A 250 -9.42 5.29 -4.55
CA LYS A 250 -10.73 4.66 -4.47
C LYS A 250 -10.66 3.16 -4.17
N SER A 251 -9.82 2.40 -4.88
CA SER A 251 -9.74 0.95 -4.66
C SER A 251 -9.10 0.57 -3.31
N SER A 252 -8.18 1.37 -2.76
CA SER A 252 -7.70 1.17 -1.37
C SER A 252 -8.79 1.47 -0.32
N ILE A 253 -9.66 2.46 -0.57
CA ILE A 253 -10.82 2.74 0.28
C ILE A 253 -11.84 1.58 0.20
N LEU A 254 -12.15 1.11 -1.01
CA LEU A 254 -13.05 -0.03 -1.21
C LEU A 254 -12.48 -1.30 -0.60
N PHE A 255 -11.17 -1.53 -0.72
CA PHE A 255 -10.47 -2.63 -0.07
C PHE A 255 -10.77 -2.67 1.42
N ARG A 256 -10.45 -1.59 2.16
CA ARG A 256 -10.62 -1.56 3.62
C ARG A 256 -12.08 -1.68 4.07
N LYS A 257 -13.01 -1.07 3.32
CA LYS A 257 -14.46 -1.18 3.59
C LYS A 257 -14.98 -2.60 3.35
N THR A 258 -14.50 -3.26 2.29
CA THR A 258 -14.90 -4.61 1.91
C THR A 258 -14.36 -5.65 2.90
N SER A 259 -13.07 -5.56 3.23
CA SER A 259 -12.40 -6.47 4.16
C SER A 259 -12.81 -6.21 5.62
N GLY A 260 -13.26 -5.00 5.95
CA GLY A 260 -13.47 -4.57 7.33
C GLY A 260 -12.16 -4.38 8.09
N THR A 261 -11.11 -3.93 7.40
CA THR A 261 -9.78 -3.70 7.97
C THR A 261 -9.52 -2.22 8.19
N ILE A 262 -8.53 -1.92 9.03
CA ILE A 262 -8.08 -0.58 9.39
C ILE A 262 -6.75 -0.30 8.69
N ASP A 263 -6.57 0.93 8.23
CA ASP A 263 -5.28 1.43 7.78
C ASP A 263 -4.48 1.98 8.97
N PRO A 264 -3.37 1.33 9.38
CA PRO A 264 -2.54 1.78 10.49
C PRO A 264 -1.79 3.10 10.21
N ARG A 265 -1.73 3.59 8.97
CA ARG A 265 -1.11 4.89 8.63
C ARG A 265 -1.89 6.06 9.18
N ILE A 266 -3.21 5.88 9.36
CA ILE A 266 -4.06 6.90 9.96
C ILE A 266 -3.43 7.27 11.32
N GLY A 267 -3.28 8.57 11.58
CA GLY A 267 -2.65 9.12 12.78
C GLY A 267 -1.14 8.90 12.94
N ARG A 268 -0.47 8.24 11.98
CA ARG A 268 0.98 7.97 12.02
C ARG A 268 1.75 8.74 10.97
N GLY A 269 1.25 8.81 9.74
CA GLY A 269 1.94 9.46 8.63
C GLY A 269 1.69 8.77 7.29
N LEU A 270 2.24 9.34 6.22
CA LEU A 270 2.16 8.77 4.87
C LEU A 270 2.93 7.45 4.75
N ILE A 271 4.10 7.34 5.39
CA ILE A 271 4.99 6.17 5.32
C ILE A 271 5.34 5.83 3.86
N SER A 272 5.93 6.81 3.17
CA SER A 272 6.29 6.68 1.76
C SER A 272 7.54 5.80 1.55
N THR A 273 7.44 4.84 0.65
CA THR A 273 8.45 3.80 0.37
C THR A 273 9.03 3.90 -1.04
N PHE A 274 8.25 4.29 -2.05
CA PHE A 274 8.67 4.33 -3.46
C PHE A 274 8.54 5.74 -4.09
N HIS A 275 9.51 6.29 -4.80
CA HIS A 275 10.82 5.73 -5.10
C HIS A 275 11.84 6.14 -4.01
N ALA A 276 12.57 5.15 -3.48
CA ALA A 276 13.60 5.28 -2.45
C ALA A 276 14.64 6.36 -2.77
N LYS A 277 15.02 6.55 -4.04
CA LYS A 277 16.01 7.55 -4.49
C LYS A 277 15.52 8.99 -4.34
N TYR A 278 14.22 9.24 -4.52
CA TYR A 278 13.65 10.59 -4.59
C TYR A 278 12.81 10.93 -3.36
N ARG A 279 13.48 11.30 -2.25
CA ARG A 279 12.82 11.54 -0.95
C ARG A 279 11.61 12.49 -1.00
N LEU A 280 11.62 13.54 -1.84
CA LEU A 280 10.53 14.52 -1.95
C LEU A 280 9.41 14.10 -2.93
N LEU A 281 9.67 13.12 -3.80
CA LEU A 281 8.74 12.58 -4.79
C LEU A 281 8.35 11.14 -4.45
N ARG A 282 8.41 10.79 -3.17
CA ARG A 282 8.11 9.45 -2.69
C ARG A 282 6.63 9.31 -2.34
N PHE A 283 6.06 8.20 -2.74
CA PHE A 283 4.69 7.74 -2.63
C PHE A 283 4.58 6.55 -1.65
N PRO A 284 3.44 6.43 -0.94
CA PRO A 284 3.17 5.34 -0.02
C PRO A 284 2.37 4.22 -0.71
N ILE A 285 3.06 3.42 -1.53
CA ILE A 285 2.42 2.32 -2.30
C ILE A 285 2.57 0.95 -1.63
N ASP A 286 3.60 0.78 -0.80
CA ASP A 286 3.66 -0.35 0.13
C ASP A 286 2.69 -0.13 1.27
N GLN A 287 1.67 -0.98 1.32
CA GLN A 287 0.56 -0.86 2.24
C GLN A 287 0.47 -2.02 3.23
N MET A 288 -0.21 -1.77 4.35
CA MET A 288 -0.56 -2.71 5.40
C MET A 288 -1.97 -2.37 5.85
N PHE A 289 -2.80 -3.38 6.08
CA PHE A 289 -4.12 -3.29 6.67
C PHE A 289 -4.28 -4.39 7.70
N HIS A 290 -5.12 -4.17 8.72
CA HIS A 290 -5.35 -5.18 9.75
C HIS A 290 -6.78 -5.19 10.28
N THR A 291 -7.23 -6.33 10.82
CA THR A 291 -8.52 -6.42 11.51
C THR A 291 -8.47 -5.77 12.90
N THR A 292 -9.62 -5.63 13.55
CA THR A 292 -9.79 -4.95 14.85
C THR A 292 -9.07 -5.62 16.01
N ASP A 293 -8.74 -6.91 15.91
CA ASP A 293 -7.97 -7.63 16.93
C ASP A 293 -6.47 -7.27 16.95
N ILE A 294 -5.99 -6.48 15.98
CA ILE A 294 -4.55 -6.23 15.76
C ILE A 294 -4.19 -4.78 16.08
N PHE A 295 -3.27 -4.63 17.02
CA PHE A 295 -2.82 -3.34 17.51
C PHE A 295 -1.39 -3.06 17.06
N VAL A 296 -1.22 -2.06 16.21
CA VAL A 296 0.09 -1.67 15.65
C VAL A 296 0.85 -0.74 16.60
N GLU A 297 1.98 -1.22 17.13
CA GLU A 297 2.91 -0.45 17.97
C GLU A 297 3.77 0.50 17.14
N GLU A 298 4.36 -0.01 16.04
CA GLU A 298 5.23 0.74 15.16
C GLU A 298 4.92 0.41 13.69
N LEU A 299 4.91 1.44 12.84
CA LEU A 299 4.87 1.31 11.40
C LEU A 299 5.79 2.37 10.81
N LYS A 300 6.77 1.96 10.01
CA LYS A 300 7.77 2.89 9.43
C LYS A 300 8.42 2.31 8.18
N ALA A 301 8.84 3.21 7.30
CA ALA A 301 9.75 2.88 6.21
C ALA A 301 11.20 2.87 6.73
N MET A 302 11.95 1.83 6.39
CA MET A 302 13.33 1.60 6.84
C MET A 302 14.35 2.15 5.83
N PRO A 303 15.65 2.21 6.18
CA PRO A 303 16.69 2.59 5.22
C PRO A 303 16.72 1.68 3.99
N THR A 304 17.16 2.22 2.85
CA THR A 304 17.24 1.47 1.58
C THR A 304 18.19 0.28 1.66
N VAL A 305 17.77 -0.81 1.03
CA VAL A 305 18.50 -2.08 0.91
C VAL A 305 19.06 -2.29 -0.50
N GLY A 306 19.11 -1.25 -1.32
CA GLY A 306 19.53 -1.32 -2.74
C GLY A 306 18.36 -1.30 -3.72
N SER A 307 17.16 -1.67 -3.25
CA SER A 307 15.89 -1.56 -3.98
C SER A 307 15.48 -0.10 -4.23
N ASP A 308 14.67 0.10 -5.27
CA ASP A 308 13.93 1.32 -5.53
C ASP A 308 12.75 1.53 -4.56
N HIS A 309 12.39 0.54 -3.76
CA HIS A 309 11.53 0.63 -2.58
C HIS A 309 12.33 0.68 -1.27
N LEU A 310 11.72 1.26 -0.24
CA LEU A 310 12.18 1.15 1.14
C LEU A 310 11.44 0.00 1.85
N PRO A 311 12.11 -0.82 2.68
CA PRO A 311 11.43 -1.84 3.46
C PRO A 311 10.35 -1.22 4.37
N LEU A 312 9.15 -1.81 4.39
CA LEU A 312 8.08 -1.48 5.32
C LEU A 312 8.21 -2.36 6.57
N TYR A 313 8.48 -1.73 7.72
CA TYR A 313 8.55 -2.39 9.02
C TYR A 313 7.25 -2.18 9.80
N CYS A 314 6.70 -3.25 10.33
CA CYS A 314 5.55 -3.24 11.23
C CYS A 314 5.87 -4.03 12.51
N LYS A 315 5.49 -3.48 13.66
CA LYS A 315 5.48 -4.19 14.94
C LYS A 315 4.07 -4.09 15.52
N PHE A 316 3.47 -5.23 15.87
CA PHE A 316 2.10 -5.29 16.37
C PHE A 316 1.93 -6.41 17.39
N PHE A 317 0.78 -6.41 18.07
CA PHE A 317 0.32 -7.51 18.90
C PHE A 317 -1.17 -7.78 18.64
N ILE A 318 -1.65 -8.93 19.11
CA ILE A 318 -3.04 -9.37 18.96
C ILE A 318 -3.73 -9.23 20.31
N ASP A 319 -4.93 -8.64 20.34
CA ASP A 319 -5.80 -8.58 21.52
C ASP A 319 -7.25 -8.83 21.11
N LYS A 320 -7.74 -10.04 21.37
CA LYS A 320 -9.07 -10.51 20.94
C LYS A 320 -10.22 -10.06 21.85
N ILE A 321 -9.91 -9.44 22.99
CA ILE A 321 -10.92 -9.06 23.99
C ILE A 321 -11.21 -7.56 23.90
N ASN A 322 -10.31 -6.80 23.28
CA ASN A 322 -10.44 -5.36 23.14
C ASN A 322 -11.23 -4.99 21.88
N ASP A 323 -12.34 -4.28 22.05
CA ASP A 323 -13.23 -3.78 20.99
C ASP A 323 -13.01 -2.29 20.65
N ASP A 324 -11.98 -1.65 21.21
CA ASP A 324 -11.66 -0.22 21.02
C ASP A 324 -11.47 0.19 19.54
N GLN A 325 -11.19 -0.77 18.65
CA GLN A 325 -10.95 -0.51 17.23
C GLN A 325 -12.19 -0.68 16.34
N GLU A 326 -13.31 -1.17 16.87
CA GLU A 326 -14.52 -1.46 16.08
C GLU A 326 -15.07 -0.20 15.39
N ASP A 327 -15.04 0.95 16.07
CA ASP A 327 -15.51 2.23 15.51
C ASP A 327 -14.62 2.78 14.37
N LEU A 328 -13.42 2.20 14.18
CA LEU A 328 -12.51 2.57 13.08
C LEU A 328 -12.83 1.82 11.78
N VAL A 329 -13.71 0.82 11.82
CA VAL A 329 -14.08 0.03 10.65
C VAL A 329 -15.10 0.81 9.82
N GLU A 330 -14.69 1.18 8.61
CA GLU A 330 -15.61 1.73 7.62
C GLU A 330 -16.43 0.61 6.95
N HIS A 331 -17.66 0.91 6.57
CA HIS A 331 -18.55 -0.06 5.91
C HIS A 331 -18.89 0.39 4.49
N LEU A 332 -19.10 -0.60 3.62
CA LEU A 332 -19.60 -0.38 2.26
C LEU A 332 -21.01 0.21 2.30
N GLU A 333 -21.22 1.24 1.48
CA GLU A 333 -22.57 1.68 1.13
C GLU A 333 -23.24 0.68 0.17
N LYS A 334 -24.52 0.88 -0.14
CA LYS A 334 -25.24 -0.07 -1.01
C LYS A 334 -24.62 -0.13 -2.40
N ASP A 335 -24.34 1.02 -2.98
CA ASP A 335 -23.80 1.15 -4.34
C ASP A 335 -22.35 0.63 -4.42
N ASP A 336 -21.58 0.76 -3.34
CA ASP A 336 -20.21 0.23 -3.25
C ASP A 336 -20.15 -1.30 -3.43
N ARG A 337 -21.21 -2.05 -3.06
CA ARG A 337 -21.21 -3.53 -3.14
C ARG A 337 -21.34 -4.04 -4.58
N GLU A 338 -22.17 -3.37 -5.37
CA GLU A 338 -22.32 -3.67 -6.79
C GLU A 338 -21.01 -3.35 -7.51
N GLU A 339 -20.44 -2.17 -7.23
CA GLU A 339 -19.14 -1.76 -7.77
C GLU A 339 -18.02 -2.76 -7.43
N VAL A 340 -17.89 -3.18 -6.17
CA VAL A 340 -16.86 -4.16 -5.77
C VAL A 340 -16.99 -5.47 -6.54
N SER A 341 -18.22 -5.89 -6.85
CA SER A 341 -18.44 -7.12 -7.60
C SER A 341 -18.11 -6.93 -9.08
N GLU A 342 -18.45 -5.79 -9.66
CA GLU A 342 -18.11 -5.42 -11.04
C GLU A 342 -16.59 -5.35 -11.23
N MET A 343 -15.86 -4.63 -10.37
CA MET A 343 -14.39 -4.49 -10.47
C MET A 343 -13.65 -5.83 -10.36
N ILE A 344 -14.16 -6.77 -9.56
CA ILE A 344 -13.57 -8.13 -9.47
C ILE A 344 -13.78 -8.89 -10.78
N GLU A 345 -14.98 -8.83 -11.36
CA GLU A 345 -15.27 -9.53 -12.61
C GLU A 345 -14.55 -8.89 -13.79
N GLU A 346 -14.41 -7.56 -13.83
CA GLU A 346 -13.57 -6.86 -14.79
C GLU A 346 -12.10 -7.26 -14.66
N GLY A 347 -11.57 -7.35 -13.44
CA GLY A 347 -10.20 -7.78 -13.20
C GLY A 347 -9.91 -9.21 -13.65
N LYS A 348 -10.87 -10.13 -13.48
CA LYS A 348 -10.76 -11.52 -13.97
C LYS A 348 -10.95 -11.65 -15.48
N ALA A 349 -11.67 -10.73 -16.09
CA ALA A 349 -11.97 -10.73 -17.52
C ALA A 349 -10.92 -9.98 -18.35
N GLU A 350 -10.04 -9.23 -17.69
CA GLU A 350 -8.93 -8.55 -18.35
C GLU A 350 -7.89 -9.57 -18.81
N GLU A 351 -7.48 -9.46 -20.07
CA GLU A 351 -6.42 -10.27 -20.65
C GLU A 351 -5.21 -9.37 -20.90
N SER A 352 -4.15 -9.54 -20.11
CA SER A 352 -2.92 -8.77 -20.21
C SER A 352 -1.82 -9.58 -20.87
N ASP A 353 -1.18 -9.02 -21.91
CA ASP A 353 -0.06 -9.63 -22.64
C ASP A 353 1.27 -9.46 -21.84
N ARG A 354 1.28 -9.87 -20.57
CA ARG A 354 2.47 -9.77 -19.71
C ARG A 354 3.58 -10.71 -20.16
N GLU A 355 4.81 -10.21 -20.12
CA GLU A 355 5.98 -11.03 -20.39
C GLU A 355 6.22 -12.04 -19.27
N THR A 356 6.39 -13.32 -19.62
CA THR A 356 6.71 -14.38 -18.64
C THR A 356 8.10 -14.21 -18.01
N VAL A 357 8.98 -13.45 -18.67
CA VAL A 357 10.35 -13.14 -18.25
C VAL A 357 10.62 -11.69 -18.65
N VAL A 358 10.76 -10.81 -17.66
CA VAL A 358 11.07 -9.39 -17.91
C VAL A 358 12.58 -9.14 -18.02
N THR A 359 12.95 -8.07 -18.70
CA THR A 359 14.33 -7.57 -18.78
C THR A 359 14.41 -6.12 -18.31
N GLU A 360 15.55 -5.74 -17.72
CA GLU A 360 15.81 -4.37 -17.22
C GLU A 360 15.77 -3.29 -18.32
#